data_AF-A0A077WJB2-F1
#
_entry.id   AF-A0A077WJB2-F1
#
_cell.length_a   1.000
_cell.length_b   1.000
_cell.length_c   1.000
_cell.angle_alpha   90.00
_cell.angle_beta   90.00
_cell.angle_gamma   90.00
#
_symmetry.space_group_name_H-M   'P 1'
#
loop_
_entity.id
_entity.type
_entity.pdbx_description
1 polymer ?
#
loop_
_entity_poly.entity_id
_entity_poly.type
_entity_poly.pdbx_seq_one_letter_code
_entity_poly.pdbx_strand_id
1 'polypeptide(L)'
;MTAYIEEMIAHHGVSSETDMHDDIEDEIEELVRTNRILSGFLGSRKRRHSQSLNDSDEIIYQRLFRALRSGDMQKACDINQQLEPHTWRTGLMMRYIELRKKALEGKHVEWLDEQRKTWSWLYDQKDSQLLPICRGWEDIVWAFYNARIHQAEAQASTNEMDDNTPQILLVKEEYNEANKKKDDLQDGCLLFFGTLTLSILHGKMQEGISYCCSLLLDPNMPSNLRIRSESWMWPYALRLLSTLVLYSRIYHNQPADSMTDEILGYYAKHSVTKPNFRPKVLALYASYTPPSVQVPVVSDFLAANFWDNEERVLLYDMGKQYGLDMVSILRQTWKRTLDDFYNQGSTIHKPPRGIWFHDDDDDDDDDHSSHSIQYLPYGVKRCLMQFAWLLMDDHLYYDAIIAANQLGNHFLDTKQYRAANKLISSIPGSVVDMVILQADCIVDLPKPIREFETLCTRLREH
;
A
#
# COMPACT_ATOMS: atom_id res chain seq x y z
N MET A 1 3.13 0.51 35.94
CA MET A 1 2.04 0.51 34.95
C MET A 1 2.49 1.23 33.68
N THR A 2 2.91 2.50 33.74
CA THR A 2 3.55 3.21 32.61
C THR A 2 4.85 2.57 32.11
N ALA A 3 5.74 2.13 33.00
CA ALA A 3 6.98 1.43 32.62
C ALA A 3 6.76 0.04 31.98
N TYR A 4 5.64 -0.65 32.31
CA TYR A 4 5.29 -1.95 31.72
C TYR A 4 4.64 -1.77 30.34
N ILE A 5 3.90 -0.67 30.17
CA ILE A 5 3.35 -0.24 28.87
C ILE A 5 4.50 0.11 27.91
N GLU A 6 5.53 0.82 28.37
CA GLU A 6 6.72 1.14 27.55
C GLU A 6 7.54 -0.10 27.16
N GLU A 7 7.63 -1.10 28.05
CA GLU A 7 8.35 -2.35 27.78
C GLU A 7 7.60 -3.27 26.79
N MET A 8 6.27 -3.33 26.82
CA MET A 8 5.45 -4.02 25.81
C MET A 8 5.45 -3.31 24.44
N ILE A 9 5.46 -1.98 24.45
CA ILE A 9 5.56 -1.11 23.27
C ILE A 9 6.89 -1.34 22.54
N ALA A 10 8.00 -1.49 23.30
CA ALA A 10 9.31 -1.87 22.78
C ALA A 10 9.37 -3.32 22.26
N HIS A 11 8.69 -4.27 22.91
CA HIS A 11 8.66 -5.67 22.48
C HIS A 11 7.76 -5.95 21.27
N HIS A 12 6.86 -5.02 20.90
CA HIS A 12 5.88 -5.17 19.81
C HIS A 12 6.01 -4.11 18.70
N GLY A 13 7.14 -3.40 18.63
CA GLY A 13 7.46 -2.51 17.52
C GLY A 13 6.46 -1.36 17.32
N VAL A 14 5.92 -0.87 18.43
CA VAL A 14 5.05 0.29 18.42
C VAL A 14 5.85 1.42 19.03
N SER A 15 6.37 2.36 18.25
CA SER A 15 7.16 3.45 18.83
C SER A 15 6.40 4.78 18.93
N SER A 16 6.98 5.71 19.70
CA SER A 16 6.53 7.08 19.94
C SER A 16 6.46 7.90 18.64
N GLU A 17 5.71 9.00 18.63
CA GLU A 17 5.55 9.88 17.45
C GLU A 17 6.88 10.37 16.86
N THR A 18 7.95 10.42 17.66
CA THR A 18 9.31 10.77 17.24
C THR A 18 10.01 9.69 16.41
N ASP A 19 9.67 8.41 16.58
CA ASP A 19 10.24 7.29 15.82
C ASP A 19 9.50 7.04 14.50
N MET A 20 8.37 7.71 14.23
CA MET A 20 7.69 7.62 12.93
C MET A 20 8.51 8.23 11.79
N HIS A 21 9.36 9.21 12.09
CA HIS A 21 10.31 9.76 11.12
C HIS A 21 11.50 8.82 10.94
N ASP A 22 11.99 8.23 12.02
CA ASP A 22 13.13 7.31 11.99
C ASP A 22 12.77 5.97 11.32
N ASP A 23 11.55 5.42 11.50
CA ASP A 23 11.11 4.20 10.83
C ASP A 23 10.93 4.36 9.31
N ILE A 24 10.50 5.56 8.86
CA ILE A 24 10.40 5.88 7.42
C ILE A 24 11.80 6.14 6.85
N GLU A 25 12.67 6.83 7.59
CA GLU A 25 14.05 7.11 7.17
C GLU A 25 14.90 5.82 7.14
N ASP A 26 14.79 4.95 8.13
CA ASP A 26 15.48 3.65 8.20
C ASP A 26 14.99 2.68 7.11
N GLU A 27 13.68 2.69 6.80
CA GLU A 27 13.12 1.88 5.71
C GLU A 27 13.50 2.44 4.32
N ILE A 28 13.62 3.77 4.19
CA ILE A 28 14.22 4.41 3.00
C ILE A 28 15.71 4.05 2.89
N GLU A 29 16.45 4.07 3.99
CA GLU A 29 17.88 3.76 4.02
C GLU A 29 18.14 2.29 3.65
N GLU A 30 17.31 1.36 4.15
CA GLU A 30 17.36 -0.07 3.80
C GLU A 30 16.90 -0.33 2.36
N LEU A 31 15.91 0.40 1.84
CA LEU A 31 15.51 0.36 0.42
C LEU A 31 16.62 0.90 -0.50
N VAL A 32 17.33 1.95 -0.10
CA VAL A 32 18.51 2.49 -0.80
C VAL A 32 19.67 1.50 -0.75
N ARG A 33 19.84 0.79 0.36
CA ARG A 33 20.85 -0.26 0.56
C ARG A 33 20.58 -1.50 -0.29
N THR A 34 19.32 -1.91 -0.41
CA THR A 34 18.86 -3.11 -1.13
C THR A 34 18.78 -2.89 -2.65
N ASN A 35 18.44 -1.68 -3.10
CA ASN A 35 18.34 -1.34 -4.54
C ASN A 35 19.68 -1.08 -5.23
N ARG A 36 20.82 -1.16 -4.54
CA ARG A 36 22.15 -1.18 -5.17
C ARG A 36 22.38 -2.36 -6.12
N ILE A 37 21.45 -3.32 -6.19
CA ILE A 37 21.53 -4.51 -7.06
C ILE A 37 20.96 -4.27 -8.47
N LEU A 38 20.20 -3.18 -8.70
CA LEU A 38 19.59 -2.92 -10.02
C LEU A 38 20.54 -2.37 -11.09
N SER A 39 21.81 -2.12 -10.77
CA SER A 39 22.83 -1.72 -11.75
C SER A 39 23.32 -2.86 -12.67
N GLY A 40 22.82 -4.09 -12.49
CA GLY A 40 23.36 -5.28 -13.17
C GLY A 40 22.56 -5.85 -14.37
N PHE A 41 21.34 -5.39 -14.65
CA PHE A 41 20.38 -6.18 -15.46
C PHE A 41 20.09 -5.67 -16.89
N LEU A 42 21.03 -5.00 -17.55
CA LEU A 42 20.91 -4.70 -18.98
C LEU A 42 22.03 -5.40 -19.76
N GLY A 43 21.72 -6.63 -20.19
CA GLY A 43 22.56 -7.42 -21.06
C GLY A 43 22.86 -6.69 -22.37
N SER A 44 24.16 -6.60 -22.70
CA SER A 44 24.62 -6.09 -23.99
C SER A 44 24.17 -7.02 -25.11
N ARG A 45 23.39 -6.52 -26.08
CA ARG A 45 23.20 -7.20 -27.36
C ARG A 45 23.34 -6.26 -28.55
N LYS A 46 24.20 -6.72 -29.47
CA LYS A 46 24.50 -6.18 -30.79
C LYS A 46 23.23 -6.03 -31.65
N ARG A 47 23.00 -4.85 -32.23
CA ARG A 47 22.14 -4.69 -33.42
C ARG A 47 22.80 -3.77 -34.45
N ARG A 48 22.50 -4.09 -35.71
CA ARG A 48 23.27 -3.79 -36.92
C ARG A 48 22.89 -2.46 -37.57
N HIS A 49 23.95 -1.79 -38.03
CA HIS A 49 24.11 -0.94 -39.22
C HIS A 49 22.94 -0.05 -39.69
N SER A 50 23.01 1.20 -39.26
CA SER A 50 22.91 2.37 -40.14
C SER A 50 24.08 3.32 -39.81
N GLN A 51 24.68 3.94 -40.82
CA GLN A 51 25.92 4.75 -40.83
C GLN A 51 26.69 4.87 -39.49
N SER A 52 27.60 3.91 -39.29
CA SER A 52 28.43 3.68 -38.11
C SER A 52 29.19 4.93 -37.63
N LEU A 53 28.65 5.64 -36.63
CA LEU A 53 29.48 6.10 -35.53
C LEU A 53 30.24 4.87 -35.02
N ASN A 54 31.56 4.95 -34.83
CA ASN A 54 32.27 3.84 -34.20
C ASN A 54 31.61 3.56 -32.85
N ASP A 55 31.43 2.29 -32.46
CA ASP A 55 30.84 1.91 -31.16
C ASP A 55 31.51 2.65 -29.98
N SER A 56 32.79 3.03 -30.13
CA SER A 56 33.56 3.87 -29.21
C SER A 56 33.02 5.30 -29.07
N ASP A 57 32.62 5.94 -30.17
CA ASP A 57 32.12 7.30 -30.18
C ASP A 57 30.74 7.37 -29.53
N GLU A 58 29.87 6.39 -29.81
CA GLU A 58 28.54 6.30 -29.20
C GLU A 58 28.61 6.23 -27.66
N ILE A 59 29.57 5.47 -27.11
CA ILE A 59 29.81 5.39 -25.67
C ILE A 59 30.26 6.74 -25.10
N ILE A 60 31.13 7.47 -25.81
CA ILE A 60 31.61 8.78 -25.38
C ILE A 60 30.45 9.80 -25.39
N TYR A 61 29.61 9.80 -26.43
CA TYR A 61 28.44 10.66 -26.51
C TYR A 61 27.41 10.34 -25.42
N GLN A 62 27.21 9.07 -25.08
CA GLN A 62 26.35 8.67 -23.95
C GLN A 62 26.90 9.16 -22.61
N ARG A 63 28.22 9.09 -22.40
CA ARG A 63 28.86 9.63 -21.18
C ARG A 63 28.72 11.14 -21.10
N LEU A 64 28.88 11.84 -22.23
CA LEU A 64 28.73 13.28 -22.34
C LEU A 64 27.29 13.72 -22.03
N PHE A 65 26.29 13.07 -22.62
CA PHE A 65 24.88 13.31 -22.34
C PHE A 65 24.56 13.15 -20.86
N ARG A 66 25.05 12.09 -20.21
CA ARG A 66 24.85 11.88 -18.77
C ARG A 66 25.47 12.96 -17.91
N ALA A 67 26.68 13.44 -18.26
CA ALA A 67 27.34 14.52 -17.53
C ALA A 67 26.57 15.85 -17.67
N LEU A 68 26.04 16.14 -18.87
CA LEU A 68 25.17 17.30 -19.09
C LEU A 68 23.87 17.17 -18.28
N ARG A 69 23.25 15.99 -18.29
CA ARG A 69 22.01 15.69 -17.55
C ARG A 69 22.19 15.82 -16.04
N SER A 70 23.32 15.38 -15.50
CA SER A 70 23.60 15.49 -14.07
C SER A 70 24.01 16.89 -13.63
N GLY A 71 24.06 17.87 -14.54
CA GLY A 71 24.53 19.22 -14.25
C GLY A 71 26.05 19.31 -14.02
N ASP A 72 26.80 18.23 -14.25
CA ASP A 72 28.24 18.16 -14.02
C ASP A 72 28.99 18.70 -15.24
N MET A 73 29.02 20.04 -15.32
CA MET A 73 29.60 20.76 -16.44
C MET A 73 31.12 20.55 -16.56
N GLN A 74 31.81 20.23 -15.47
CA GLN A 74 33.26 19.96 -15.51
C GLN A 74 33.53 18.62 -16.15
N LYS A 75 32.83 17.57 -15.70
CA LYS A 75 32.91 16.24 -16.32
C LYS A 75 32.47 16.25 -17.78
N ALA A 76 31.46 17.06 -18.13
CA ALA A 76 31.05 17.24 -19.51
C ALA A 76 32.19 17.86 -20.35
N CYS A 77 32.90 18.88 -19.84
CA CYS A 77 34.10 19.42 -20.49
C CYS A 77 35.19 18.34 -20.66
N ASP A 78 35.50 17.60 -19.60
CA ASP A 78 36.58 16.60 -19.60
C ASP A 78 36.28 15.45 -20.59
N ILE A 79 35.01 15.05 -20.71
CA ILE A 79 34.56 14.05 -21.69
C ILE A 79 34.58 14.63 -23.11
N ASN A 80 34.16 15.88 -23.29
CA ASN A 80 34.17 16.52 -24.60
C ASN A 80 35.60 16.74 -25.14
N GLN A 81 36.59 16.94 -24.25
CA GLN A 81 38.00 16.98 -24.62
C GLN A 81 38.56 15.62 -25.08
N GLN A 82 37.91 14.50 -24.75
CA GLN A 82 38.27 13.15 -25.21
C GLN A 82 37.74 12.87 -26.62
N LEU A 83 36.82 13.69 -27.14
CA LEU A 83 36.39 13.63 -28.55
C LEU A 83 37.45 14.28 -29.44
N GLU A 84 37.59 13.83 -30.68
CA GLU A 84 38.60 14.36 -31.60
C GLU A 84 38.56 15.91 -31.66
N PRO A 85 39.69 16.61 -31.39
CA PRO A 85 39.73 18.06 -31.14
C PRO A 85 39.31 18.99 -32.30
N HIS A 86 38.86 18.45 -33.43
CA HIS A 86 38.61 19.22 -34.66
C HIS A 86 37.24 18.97 -35.28
N THR A 87 36.32 18.34 -34.55
CA THR A 87 34.95 18.27 -35.01
C THR A 87 34.21 19.55 -34.61
N TRP A 88 33.41 20.10 -35.54
CA TRP A 88 32.50 21.21 -35.26
C TRP A 88 31.53 20.89 -34.10
N ARG A 89 31.32 19.59 -33.80
CA ARG A 89 30.51 19.06 -32.70
C ARG A 89 31.13 19.34 -31.33
N THR A 90 32.44 19.10 -31.17
CA THR A 90 33.19 19.41 -29.94
C THR A 90 33.08 20.92 -29.63
N GLY A 91 33.19 21.76 -30.65
CA GLY A 91 33.05 23.22 -30.53
C GLY A 91 31.64 23.68 -30.12
N LEU A 92 30.59 23.12 -30.73
CA LEU A 92 29.20 23.42 -30.33
C LEU A 92 28.92 23.00 -28.89
N MET A 93 29.39 21.82 -28.47
CA MET A 93 29.15 21.33 -27.12
C MET A 93 29.91 22.14 -26.06
N MET A 94 31.17 22.51 -26.31
CA MET A 94 31.92 23.41 -25.42
C MET A 94 31.18 24.73 -25.24
N ARG A 95 30.67 25.28 -26.35
CA ARG A 95 29.93 26.54 -26.32
C ARG A 95 28.63 26.41 -25.53
N TYR A 96 27.90 25.31 -25.69
CA TYR A 96 26.73 25.02 -24.86
C TYR A 96 27.06 24.93 -23.37
N ILE A 97 28.14 24.21 -23.00
CA ILE A 97 28.59 24.07 -21.62
C ILE A 97 28.99 25.43 -21.03
N GLU A 98 29.69 26.27 -21.78
CA GLU A 98 30.08 27.62 -21.36
C GLU A 98 28.87 28.54 -21.16
N LEU A 99 27.88 28.49 -22.06
CA LEU A 99 26.64 29.26 -21.93
C LEU A 99 25.85 28.81 -20.68
N ARG A 100 25.78 27.50 -20.41
CA ARG A 100 25.18 26.96 -19.18
C ARG A 100 25.92 27.40 -17.91
N LYS A 101 27.27 27.39 -17.91
CA LYS A 101 28.06 27.92 -16.78
C LYS A 101 27.76 29.40 -16.52
N LYS A 102 27.73 30.23 -17.56
CA LYS A 102 27.39 31.66 -17.45
C LYS A 102 25.97 31.88 -16.91
N ALA A 103 25.02 31.06 -17.34
CA ALA A 103 23.64 31.10 -16.87
C ALA A 103 23.51 30.78 -15.38
N LEU A 104 24.20 29.73 -14.93
CA LEU A 104 24.24 29.34 -13.51
C LEU A 104 24.88 30.42 -12.63
N GLU A 105 25.79 31.21 -13.21
CA GLU A 105 26.38 32.40 -12.58
C GLU A 105 25.46 33.65 -12.63
N GLY A 106 24.23 33.52 -13.12
CA GLY A 106 23.25 34.61 -13.22
C GLY A 106 23.56 35.64 -14.31
N LYS A 107 24.48 35.35 -15.23
CA LYS A 107 24.82 36.26 -16.34
C LYS A 107 23.78 36.13 -17.45
N HIS A 108 23.50 37.26 -18.12
CA HIS A 108 22.68 37.25 -19.32
C HIS A 108 23.37 36.44 -20.43
N VAL A 109 22.61 35.56 -21.06
CA VAL A 109 23.07 34.64 -22.10
C VAL A 109 22.08 34.72 -23.26
N GLU A 110 22.56 34.86 -24.49
CA GLU A 110 21.72 34.75 -25.69
C GLU A 110 21.68 33.28 -26.15
N TRP A 111 20.52 32.64 -26.04
CA TRP A 111 20.36 31.17 -26.17
C TRP A 111 20.08 30.69 -27.60
N LEU A 112 19.56 31.57 -28.47
CA LEU A 112 18.65 31.15 -29.54
C LEU A 112 19.23 30.27 -30.66
N ASP A 113 20.46 30.51 -31.12
CA ASP A 113 20.92 29.96 -32.40
C ASP A 113 21.83 28.73 -32.28
N GLU A 114 22.64 28.67 -31.23
CA GLU A 114 23.68 27.64 -31.07
C GLU A 114 23.17 26.43 -30.29
N GLN A 115 22.17 26.65 -29.46
CA GLN A 115 21.56 25.60 -28.66
C GLN A 115 20.53 24.83 -29.45
N ARG A 116 19.77 25.49 -30.34
CA ARG A 116 18.99 24.79 -31.37
C ARG A 116 19.89 23.92 -32.22
N LYS A 117 21.08 24.39 -32.63
CA LYS A 117 22.04 23.58 -33.41
C LYS A 117 22.62 22.41 -32.61
N THR A 118 22.89 22.59 -31.32
CA THR A 118 23.42 21.54 -30.43
C THR A 118 22.36 20.48 -30.11
N TRP A 119 21.12 20.90 -29.82
CA TRP A 119 20.02 20.01 -29.48
C TRP A 119 19.32 19.42 -30.71
N SER A 120 19.17 20.15 -31.81
CA SER A 120 18.74 19.60 -33.12
C SER A 120 19.75 18.62 -33.71
N TRP A 121 20.98 18.58 -33.20
CA TRP A 121 21.94 17.54 -33.54
C TRP A 121 21.80 16.31 -32.62
N LEU A 122 21.53 16.51 -31.32
CA LEU A 122 21.14 15.42 -30.40
C LEU A 122 19.75 14.85 -30.71
N TYR A 123 18.91 15.64 -31.40
CA TYR A 123 17.53 15.38 -31.80
C TYR A 123 17.46 15.51 -33.33
N ASP A 124 17.78 14.45 -34.07
CA ASP A 124 17.59 14.52 -35.53
C ASP A 124 16.08 14.62 -35.82
N GLN A 125 15.63 15.81 -36.24
CA GLN A 125 14.22 16.09 -36.53
C GLN A 125 13.69 15.28 -37.73
N LYS A 126 14.56 14.70 -38.57
CA LYS A 126 14.11 13.98 -39.77
C LYS A 126 13.65 12.54 -39.53
N ASP A 127 14.14 11.87 -38.48
CA ASP A 127 13.96 10.41 -38.32
C ASP A 127 13.28 9.98 -37.01
N SER A 128 12.79 10.92 -36.18
CA SER A 128 12.16 10.59 -34.89
C SER A 128 13.08 9.74 -33.99
N GLN A 129 14.40 9.97 -34.06
CA GLN A 129 15.40 9.22 -33.30
C GLN A 129 16.07 10.08 -32.23
N LEU A 130 15.30 10.45 -31.20
CA LEU A 130 15.83 10.81 -29.87
C LEU A 130 16.50 9.61 -29.15
N LEU A 131 16.43 8.43 -29.78
CA LEU A 131 16.52 7.11 -29.16
C LEU A 131 17.92 6.47 -29.04
N PRO A 132 19.02 6.87 -29.72
CA PRO A 132 20.29 6.15 -29.57
C PRO A 132 20.98 6.41 -28.21
N ILE A 133 20.76 7.58 -27.61
CA ILE A 133 21.48 8.01 -26.39
C ILE A 133 20.61 7.87 -25.13
N CYS A 134 19.30 8.07 -25.25
CA CYS A 134 18.33 7.90 -24.16
C CYS A 134 18.15 6.40 -23.86
N ARG A 135 18.53 5.96 -22.66
CA ARG A 135 18.43 4.55 -22.26
C ARG A 135 17.17 4.26 -21.44
N GLY A 136 16.68 5.24 -20.68
CA GLY A 136 15.53 5.09 -19.77
C GLY A 136 14.43 6.13 -19.98
N TRP A 137 13.31 5.91 -19.31
CA TRP A 137 12.14 6.81 -19.27
C TRP A 137 12.54 8.23 -18.88
N GLU A 138 13.40 8.36 -17.88
CA GLU A 138 13.80 9.65 -17.32
C GLU A 138 14.70 10.44 -18.28
N ASP A 139 15.45 9.76 -19.16
CA ASP A 139 16.22 10.42 -20.23
C ASP A 139 15.27 11.06 -21.25
N ILE A 140 14.20 10.34 -21.61
CA ILE A 140 13.19 10.79 -22.57
C ILE A 140 12.43 11.98 -22.00
N VAL A 141 11.93 11.87 -20.77
CA VAL A 141 11.23 12.97 -20.07
C VAL A 141 12.14 14.18 -19.95
N TRP A 142 13.39 14.00 -19.52
CA TRP A 142 14.35 15.09 -19.40
C TRP A 142 14.63 15.76 -20.75
N ALA A 143 14.86 14.99 -21.81
CA ALA A 143 15.11 15.54 -23.14
C ALA A 143 13.91 16.34 -23.66
N PHE A 144 12.70 15.79 -23.49
CA PHE A 144 11.46 16.46 -23.87
C PHE A 144 11.26 17.80 -23.13
N TYR A 145 11.33 17.79 -21.80
CA TYR A 145 11.15 19.00 -21.00
C TYR A 145 12.24 20.04 -21.27
N ASN A 146 13.50 19.65 -21.45
CA ASN A 146 14.55 20.61 -21.81
C ASN A 146 14.31 21.23 -23.18
N ALA A 147 13.94 20.45 -24.19
CA ALA A 147 13.62 20.98 -25.52
C ALA A 147 12.47 22.01 -25.45
N ARG A 148 11.45 21.75 -24.62
CA ARG A 148 10.29 22.63 -24.44
C ARG A 148 10.58 23.88 -23.62
N ILE A 149 11.36 23.77 -22.52
CA ILE A 149 11.82 24.94 -21.77
C ILE A 149 12.57 25.89 -22.71
N HIS A 150 13.45 25.35 -23.55
CA HIS A 150 14.19 26.14 -24.52
C HIS A 150 13.30 26.73 -25.63
N GLN A 151 12.24 26.04 -26.04
CA GLN A 151 11.24 26.60 -26.96
C GLN A 151 10.48 27.77 -26.32
N ALA A 152 10.06 27.61 -25.05
CA ALA A 152 9.36 28.65 -24.30
C ALA A 152 10.24 29.88 -24.05
N GLU A 153 11.51 29.70 -23.70
CA GLU A 153 12.50 30.78 -23.55
C GLU A 153 12.70 31.55 -24.87
N ALA A 154 12.74 30.84 -26.00
CA ALA A 154 12.85 31.45 -27.32
C ALA A 154 11.58 32.22 -27.70
N GLN A 155 10.39 31.69 -27.40
CA GLN A 155 9.10 32.35 -27.66
C GLN A 155 8.88 33.59 -26.77
N ALA A 156 9.27 33.51 -25.50
CA ALA A 156 9.26 34.64 -24.57
C ALA A 156 10.18 35.77 -25.04
N SER A 157 11.28 35.44 -25.75
CA SER A 157 12.19 36.41 -26.34
C SER A 157 11.65 37.04 -27.63
N THR A 158 10.67 36.41 -28.30
CA THR A 158 10.09 36.88 -29.57
C THR A 158 8.70 37.51 -29.42
N ASN A 159 8.13 37.59 -28.21
CA ASN A 159 6.77 38.12 -27.94
C ASN A 159 5.64 37.45 -28.74
N GLU A 160 5.86 36.24 -29.26
CA GLU A 160 4.82 35.45 -29.91
C GLU A 160 4.20 34.50 -28.88
N MET A 161 3.01 34.83 -28.38
CA MET A 161 2.19 33.90 -27.59
C MET A 161 1.54 32.90 -28.55
N ASP A 162 2.06 31.68 -28.59
CA ASP A 162 1.32 30.54 -29.13
C ASP A 162 0.49 29.94 -27.99
N ASP A 163 -0.83 29.94 -28.13
CA ASP A 163 -1.82 29.52 -27.12
C ASP A 163 -1.85 27.99 -26.91
N ASN A 164 -0.96 27.27 -27.60
CA ASN A 164 -0.72 25.84 -27.45
C ASN A 164 0.07 25.53 -26.17
N THR A 165 -0.55 25.76 -25.02
CA THR A 165 -0.07 25.21 -23.74
C THR A 165 -0.17 23.68 -23.82
N PRO A 166 0.95 22.93 -23.83
CA PRO A 166 0.90 21.51 -24.18
C PRO A 166 0.28 20.68 -23.05
N GLN A 167 -0.78 19.94 -23.42
CA GLN A 167 -1.45 18.97 -22.57
C GLN A 167 -0.66 17.64 -22.51
N ILE A 168 -0.78 16.93 -21.39
CA ILE A 168 -0.20 15.60 -21.03
C ILE A 168 -0.17 14.56 -22.17
N LEU A 169 -1.08 14.69 -23.14
CA LEU A 169 -1.24 13.79 -24.29
C LEU A 169 0.06 13.63 -25.10
N LEU A 170 0.89 14.67 -25.24
CA LEU A 170 2.10 14.63 -26.07
C LEU A 170 3.22 13.73 -25.52
N VAL A 171 3.51 13.73 -24.22
CA VAL A 171 4.55 12.85 -23.66
C VAL A 171 4.10 11.38 -23.68
N LYS A 172 2.80 11.14 -23.48
CA LYS A 172 2.20 9.81 -23.60
C LYS A 172 2.23 9.31 -25.05
N GLU A 173 1.95 10.17 -26.02
CA GLU A 173 2.01 9.86 -27.46
C GLU A 173 3.45 9.58 -27.91
N GLU A 174 4.41 10.44 -27.55
CA GLU A 174 5.83 10.27 -27.90
C GLU A 174 6.45 9.04 -27.21
N TYR A 175 6.09 8.76 -25.96
CA TYR A 175 6.49 7.52 -25.28
C TYR A 175 5.88 6.28 -25.96
N ASN A 176 4.59 6.33 -26.32
CA ASN A 176 3.93 5.25 -27.03
C ASN A 176 4.55 5.03 -28.42
N GLU A 177 4.98 6.09 -29.12
CA GLU A 177 5.72 5.98 -30.38
C GLU A 177 7.15 5.44 -30.20
N ALA A 178 7.85 5.85 -29.15
CA ALA A 178 9.16 5.31 -28.77
C ALA A 178 9.08 3.82 -28.40
N ASN A 179 8.00 3.39 -27.73
CA ASN A 179 7.78 2.01 -27.31
C ASN A 179 7.24 1.11 -28.42
N LYS A 180 6.52 1.63 -29.43
CA LYS A 180 6.09 0.84 -30.61
C LYS A 180 7.26 0.17 -31.36
N LYS A 181 8.49 0.66 -31.18
CA LYS A 181 9.71 0.13 -31.82
C LYS A 181 10.51 -0.85 -30.95
N LYS A 182 10.15 -1.04 -29.67
CA LYS A 182 10.80 -1.98 -28.74
C LYS A 182 9.80 -3.04 -28.28
N ASP A 183 9.80 -4.19 -28.94
CA ASP A 183 8.93 -5.35 -28.64
C ASP A 183 8.96 -5.81 -27.17
N ASP A 184 9.99 -5.43 -26.39
CA ASP A 184 10.24 -5.96 -25.05
C ASP A 184 9.92 -4.99 -23.88
N LEU A 185 9.40 -3.77 -24.14
CA LEU A 185 9.18 -2.74 -23.10
C LEU A 185 7.70 -2.47 -22.76
N GLN A 186 6.80 -3.41 -23.06
CA GLN A 186 5.41 -3.40 -22.57
C GLN A 186 5.36 -3.83 -21.10
N ASP A 187 6.06 -3.10 -20.24
CA ASP A 187 6.08 -3.38 -18.82
C ASP A 187 5.08 -2.46 -18.11
N GLY A 188 4.02 -3.04 -17.55
CA GLY A 188 3.05 -2.33 -16.70
C GLY A 188 3.72 -1.52 -15.58
N CYS A 189 4.91 -1.92 -15.15
CA CYS A 189 5.75 -1.18 -14.21
C CYS A 189 6.12 0.22 -14.69
N LEU A 190 6.68 0.33 -15.90
CA LEU A 190 7.12 1.62 -16.45
C LEU A 190 5.93 2.52 -16.74
N LEU A 191 4.81 1.95 -17.20
CA LEU A 191 3.59 2.71 -17.43
C LEU A 191 3.02 3.27 -16.13
N PHE A 192 3.06 2.52 -15.04
CA PHE A 192 2.60 2.95 -13.73
C PHE A 192 3.41 4.14 -13.20
N PHE A 193 4.73 4.00 -13.09
CA PHE A 193 5.59 5.09 -12.57
C PHE A 193 5.61 6.29 -13.51
N GLY A 194 5.65 6.04 -14.83
CA GLY A 194 5.64 7.10 -15.83
C GLY A 194 4.35 7.91 -15.80
N THR A 195 3.20 7.24 -15.75
CA THR A 195 1.89 7.92 -15.67
C THR A 195 1.78 8.71 -14.38
N LEU A 196 2.14 8.13 -13.24
CA LEU A 196 2.05 8.81 -11.95
C LEU A 196 2.93 10.07 -11.91
N THR A 197 4.18 9.95 -12.38
CA THR A 197 5.14 11.05 -12.43
C THR A 197 4.64 12.19 -13.31
N LEU A 198 4.15 11.88 -14.52
CA LEU A 198 3.58 12.89 -15.41
C LEU A 198 2.34 13.56 -14.80
N SER A 199 1.44 12.77 -14.25
CA SER A 199 0.23 13.30 -13.61
C SER A 199 0.56 14.26 -12.48
N ILE A 200 1.60 13.99 -11.68
CA ILE A 200 2.07 14.92 -10.63
C ILE A 200 2.66 16.18 -11.26
N LEU A 201 3.58 16.06 -12.23
CA LEU A 201 4.24 17.21 -12.88
C LEU A 201 3.25 18.17 -13.55
N HIS A 202 2.14 17.64 -14.07
CA HIS A 202 1.11 18.43 -14.73
C HIS A 202 -0.03 18.88 -13.80
N GLY A 203 0.08 18.64 -12.48
CA GLY A 203 -0.97 19.02 -11.52
C GLY A 203 -2.27 18.22 -11.65
N LYS A 204 -2.25 17.08 -12.36
CA LYS A 204 -3.39 16.16 -12.57
C LYS A 204 -3.25 14.88 -11.77
N MET A 205 -2.81 15.00 -10.53
CA MET A 205 -2.52 13.87 -9.64
C MET A 205 -3.71 12.90 -9.51
N GLN A 206 -4.94 13.42 -9.41
CA GLN A 206 -6.16 12.61 -9.27
C GLN A 206 -6.42 11.70 -10.48
N GLU A 207 -6.26 12.23 -11.69
CA GLU A 207 -6.39 11.45 -12.93
C GLU A 207 -5.32 10.35 -12.99
N GLY A 208 -4.10 10.67 -12.54
CA GLY A 208 -3.00 9.71 -12.45
C GLY A 208 -3.27 8.58 -11.46
N ILE A 209 -3.72 8.93 -10.25
CA ILE A 209 -4.11 7.96 -9.21
C ILE A 209 -5.19 7.02 -9.77
N SER A 210 -6.26 7.57 -10.35
CA SER A 210 -7.37 6.76 -10.91
C SER A 210 -6.90 5.81 -12.00
N TYR A 211 -6.04 6.26 -12.92
CA TYR A 211 -5.46 5.39 -13.95
C TYR A 211 -4.53 4.32 -13.36
N CYS A 212 -3.72 4.68 -12.37
CA CYS A 212 -2.86 3.72 -11.68
C CYS A 212 -3.68 2.68 -10.90
N CYS A 213 -4.81 3.06 -10.29
CA CYS A 213 -5.74 2.12 -9.68
C CYS A 213 -6.28 1.11 -10.71
N SER A 214 -6.65 1.56 -11.91
CA SER A 214 -7.16 0.66 -12.94
C SER A 214 -6.10 -0.32 -13.45
N LEU A 215 -4.81 0.07 -13.49
CA LEU A 215 -3.71 -0.86 -13.79
C LEU A 215 -3.58 -2.01 -12.79
N LEU A 216 -4.05 -1.84 -11.56
CA LEU A 216 -4.04 -2.88 -10.53
C LEU A 216 -5.37 -3.67 -10.50
N LEU A 217 -6.49 -2.95 -10.45
CA LEU A 217 -7.80 -3.51 -10.11
C LEU A 217 -8.67 -3.86 -11.33
N ASP A 218 -8.59 -3.11 -12.44
CA ASP A 218 -9.54 -3.28 -13.54
C ASP A 218 -9.29 -4.59 -14.31
N PRO A 219 -10.24 -5.54 -14.31
CA PRO A 219 -10.10 -6.78 -15.05
C PRO A 219 -10.10 -6.60 -16.57
N ASN A 220 -10.62 -5.47 -17.08
CA ASN A 220 -10.66 -5.16 -18.50
C ASN A 220 -9.36 -4.55 -19.03
N MET A 221 -8.42 -4.21 -18.15
CA MET A 221 -7.12 -3.70 -18.58
C MET A 221 -6.36 -4.76 -19.38
N PRO A 222 -5.69 -4.38 -20.50
CA PRO A 222 -4.87 -5.29 -21.27
C PRO A 222 -3.86 -6.02 -20.39
N SER A 223 -3.77 -7.34 -20.58
CA SER A 223 -3.01 -8.24 -19.69
C SER A 223 -1.51 -7.95 -19.65
N ASN A 224 -0.98 -7.29 -20.67
CA ASN A 224 0.39 -6.80 -20.78
C ASN A 224 0.64 -5.48 -20.03
N LEU A 225 -0.40 -4.71 -19.74
CA LEU A 225 -0.30 -3.44 -18.99
C LEU A 225 -0.65 -3.63 -17.51
N ARG A 226 -1.46 -4.64 -17.19
CA ARG A 226 -1.94 -4.90 -15.85
C ARG A 226 -0.82 -5.37 -14.92
N ILE A 227 -0.72 -4.74 -13.76
CA ILE A 227 0.13 -5.20 -12.66
C ILE A 227 -0.67 -6.27 -11.92
N ARG A 228 -0.27 -7.53 -12.02
CA ARG A 228 -0.99 -8.63 -11.37
C ARG A 228 -0.58 -8.81 -9.93
N SER A 229 -1.45 -9.38 -9.10
CA SER A 229 -1.19 -9.72 -7.69
C SER A 229 0.02 -10.62 -7.49
N GLU A 230 0.36 -11.45 -8.49
CA GLU A 230 1.52 -12.35 -8.43
C GLU A 230 2.82 -11.65 -8.83
N SER A 231 2.76 -10.41 -9.33
CA SER A 231 3.94 -9.65 -9.71
C SER A 231 4.73 -9.24 -8.48
N TRP A 232 6.06 -9.34 -8.55
CA TRP A 232 6.96 -8.82 -7.52
C TRP A 232 6.73 -7.33 -7.24
N MET A 233 6.21 -6.58 -8.22
CA MET A 233 5.95 -5.15 -8.07
C MET A 233 4.65 -4.86 -7.31
N TRP A 234 3.70 -5.80 -7.27
CA TRP A 234 2.37 -5.55 -6.70
C TRP A 234 2.40 -4.94 -5.29
N PRO A 235 3.18 -5.47 -4.32
CA PRO A 235 3.25 -4.88 -2.98
C PRO A 235 3.78 -3.45 -2.97
N TYR A 236 4.74 -3.12 -3.85
CA TYR A 236 5.35 -1.79 -3.94
C TYR A 236 4.40 -0.78 -4.60
N ALA A 237 3.75 -1.19 -5.71
CA ALA A 237 2.76 -0.37 -6.39
C ALA A 237 1.56 -0.09 -5.47
N LEU A 238 1.09 -1.13 -4.77
CA LEU A 238 0.01 -1.02 -3.79
C LEU A 238 0.41 -0.07 -2.66
N ARG A 239 1.58 -0.24 -2.06
CA ARG A 239 2.07 0.67 -1.00
C ARG A 239 2.12 2.12 -1.45
N LEU A 240 2.77 2.39 -2.60
CA LEU A 240 2.91 3.75 -3.12
C LEU A 240 1.53 4.38 -3.39
N LEU A 241 0.66 3.65 -4.06
CA LEU A 241 -0.66 4.14 -4.46
C LEU A 241 -1.56 4.37 -3.25
N SER A 242 -1.61 3.44 -2.30
CA SER A 242 -2.39 3.59 -1.06
C SER A 242 -1.87 4.77 -0.24
N THR A 243 -0.56 4.96 -0.14
CA THR A 243 0.02 6.12 0.56
C THR A 243 -0.36 7.43 -0.13
N LEU A 244 -0.30 7.47 -1.46
CA LEU A 244 -0.64 8.67 -2.22
C LEU A 244 -2.14 8.98 -2.18
N VAL A 245 -3.00 7.97 -2.22
CA VAL A 245 -4.45 8.11 -2.00
C VAL A 245 -4.72 8.66 -0.61
N LEU A 246 -4.07 8.12 0.43
CA LEU A 246 -4.22 8.61 1.80
C LEU A 246 -3.77 10.07 1.93
N TYR A 247 -2.59 10.40 1.40
CA TYR A 247 -2.09 11.77 1.33
C TYR A 247 -3.09 12.69 0.62
N SER A 248 -3.63 12.25 -0.51
CA SER A 248 -4.61 12.99 -1.30
C SER A 248 -5.94 13.22 -0.55
N ARG A 249 -6.40 12.26 0.24
CA ARG A 249 -7.58 12.42 1.11
C ARG A 249 -7.33 13.44 2.21
N ILE A 250 -6.18 13.37 2.87
CA ILE A 250 -5.83 14.23 4.01
C ILE A 250 -5.60 15.68 3.56
N TYR A 251 -4.79 15.88 2.52
CA TYR A 251 -4.31 17.23 2.14
C TYR A 251 -5.08 17.85 0.97
N HIS A 252 -5.74 17.05 0.14
CA HIS A 252 -6.45 17.52 -1.06
C HIS A 252 -7.96 17.24 -1.04
N ASN A 253 -8.50 16.75 0.08
CA ASN A 253 -9.93 16.43 0.25
C ASN A 253 -10.49 15.56 -0.88
N GLN A 254 -9.69 14.62 -1.39
CA GLN A 254 -10.15 13.69 -2.42
C GLN A 254 -11.37 12.91 -1.90
N PRO A 255 -12.49 12.87 -2.64
CA PRO A 255 -13.67 12.12 -2.22
C PRO A 255 -13.41 10.61 -2.22
N ALA A 256 -14.22 9.88 -1.46
CA ALA A 256 -14.27 8.43 -1.55
C ALA A 256 -14.66 8.02 -2.98
N ASP A 257 -13.93 7.04 -3.51
CA ASP A 257 -14.13 6.47 -4.84
C ASP A 257 -13.89 4.97 -4.72
N SER A 258 -14.72 4.17 -5.39
CA SER A 258 -14.75 2.71 -5.27
C SER A 258 -13.38 2.08 -5.49
N MET A 259 -12.62 2.53 -6.51
CA MET A 259 -11.30 1.95 -6.78
C MET A 259 -10.28 2.37 -5.74
N THR A 260 -10.29 3.63 -5.33
CA THR A 260 -9.35 4.13 -4.31
C THR A 260 -9.61 3.55 -2.93
N ASP A 261 -10.89 3.34 -2.57
CA ASP A 261 -11.29 2.67 -1.33
C ASP A 261 -10.84 1.21 -1.32
N GLU A 262 -10.98 0.51 -2.44
CA GLU A 262 -10.55 -0.87 -2.60
C GLU A 262 -9.01 -1.00 -2.51
N ILE A 263 -8.25 -0.08 -3.12
CA ILE A 263 -6.78 -0.01 -2.97
C ILE A 263 -6.36 0.18 -1.50
N LEU A 264 -7.01 1.08 -0.76
CA LEU A 264 -6.74 1.26 0.66
C LEU A 264 -7.08 -0.02 1.45
N GLY A 265 -8.22 -0.64 1.16
CA GLY A 265 -8.63 -1.90 1.78
C GLY A 265 -7.65 -3.05 1.52
N TYR A 266 -7.15 -3.20 0.29
CA TYR A 266 -6.15 -4.21 -0.05
C TYR A 266 -4.84 -3.99 0.71
N TYR A 267 -4.37 -2.75 0.81
CA TYR A 267 -3.14 -2.45 1.54
C TYR A 267 -3.30 -2.63 3.05
N ALA A 268 -4.44 -2.22 3.61
CA ALA A 268 -4.79 -2.43 5.00
C ALA A 268 -4.83 -3.94 5.34
N LYS A 269 -5.38 -4.78 4.45
CA LYS A 269 -5.34 -6.23 4.60
C LYS A 269 -3.92 -6.81 4.46
N HIS A 270 -3.13 -6.29 3.53
CA HIS A 270 -1.75 -6.74 3.31
C HIS A 270 -0.83 -6.45 4.52
N SER A 271 -1.05 -5.32 5.20
CA SER A 271 -0.29 -4.87 6.38
C SER A 271 -0.59 -5.63 7.68
N VAL A 272 -1.40 -6.69 7.61
CA VAL A 272 -1.60 -7.64 8.73
C VAL A 272 -1.33 -9.09 8.34
N THR A 273 -0.83 -9.31 7.13
CA THR A 273 -0.32 -10.63 6.70
C THR A 273 1.15 -10.77 7.07
N LYS A 274 1.55 -11.94 7.59
CA LYS A 274 2.97 -12.19 7.91
C LYS A 274 3.82 -12.12 6.63
N PRO A 275 5.03 -11.54 6.69
CA PRO A 275 5.76 -11.06 7.89
C PRO A 275 5.40 -9.64 8.37
N ASN A 276 4.53 -8.93 7.66
CA ASN A 276 4.30 -7.49 7.82
C ASN A 276 3.25 -7.15 8.89
N PHE A 277 3.24 -7.82 10.04
CA PHE A 277 2.19 -7.62 11.06
C PHE A 277 2.26 -6.22 11.68
N ARG A 278 1.43 -5.28 11.16
CA ARG A 278 1.37 -3.87 11.59
C ARG A 278 -0.09 -3.45 11.81
N PRO A 279 -0.74 -3.83 12.93
CA PRO A 279 -2.16 -3.54 13.20
C PRO A 279 -2.50 -2.04 13.22
N LYS A 280 -1.54 -1.18 13.59
CA LYS A 280 -1.71 0.28 13.51
C LYS A 280 -1.90 0.78 12.08
N VAL A 281 -1.18 0.19 11.12
CA VAL A 281 -1.31 0.54 9.70
C VAL A 281 -2.68 0.12 9.18
N LEU A 282 -3.16 -1.07 9.57
CA LEU A 282 -4.55 -1.48 9.29
C LEU A 282 -5.55 -0.44 9.82
N ALA A 283 -5.44 -0.05 11.10
CA ALA A 283 -6.37 0.91 11.71
C ALA A 283 -6.34 2.27 11.00
N LEU A 284 -5.15 2.80 10.74
CA LEU A 284 -4.98 4.06 10.02
C LEU A 284 -5.63 3.99 8.63
N TYR A 285 -5.28 3.02 7.80
CA TYR A 285 -5.78 2.98 6.42
C TYR A 285 -7.29 2.68 6.35
N ALA A 286 -7.79 1.79 7.22
CA ALA A 286 -9.22 1.48 7.29
C ALA A 286 -10.06 2.67 7.79
N SER A 287 -9.51 3.55 8.63
CA SER A 287 -10.23 4.74 9.12
C SER A 287 -10.58 5.73 8.02
N TYR A 288 -9.79 5.77 6.95
CA TYR A 288 -10.04 6.64 5.80
C TYR A 288 -10.93 6.00 4.74
N THR A 289 -11.45 4.78 4.95
CA THR A 289 -12.35 4.10 4.01
C THR A 289 -13.81 4.12 4.48
N PRO A 290 -14.80 4.04 3.56
CA PRO A 290 -16.20 3.94 3.94
C PRO A 290 -16.49 2.63 4.69
N PRO A 291 -17.59 2.57 5.46
CA PRO A 291 -17.98 1.37 6.22
C PRO A 291 -18.08 0.09 5.37
N SER A 292 -18.42 0.22 4.08
CA SER A 292 -18.50 -0.89 3.12
C SER A 292 -17.17 -1.62 2.91
N VAL A 293 -16.03 -0.95 3.12
CA VAL A 293 -14.68 -1.53 3.02
C VAL A 293 -14.06 -1.71 4.41
N GLN A 294 -14.20 -0.71 5.29
CA GLN A 294 -13.67 -0.72 6.64
C GLN A 294 -14.13 -1.95 7.44
N VAL A 295 -15.45 -2.16 7.51
CA VAL A 295 -16.03 -3.22 8.34
C VAL A 295 -15.56 -4.61 7.88
N PRO A 296 -15.64 -4.97 6.58
CA PRO A 296 -15.12 -6.25 6.09
C PRO A 296 -13.62 -6.46 6.33
N VAL A 297 -12.78 -5.44 6.12
CA VAL A 297 -11.31 -5.61 6.19
C VAL A 297 -10.87 -5.82 7.64
N VAL A 298 -11.36 -5.01 8.57
CA VAL A 298 -10.97 -5.11 9.98
C VAL A 298 -11.58 -6.35 10.63
N SER A 299 -12.85 -6.68 10.34
CA SER A 299 -13.47 -7.90 10.88
C SER A 299 -12.84 -9.19 10.37
N ASP A 300 -12.34 -9.22 9.13
CA ASP A 300 -11.53 -10.34 8.60
C ASP A 300 -10.29 -10.56 9.47
N PHE A 301 -9.57 -9.47 9.76
CA PHE A 301 -8.36 -9.51 10.56
C PHE A 301 -8.62 -10.00 12.00
N LEU A 302 -9.65 -9.47 12.65
CA LEU A 302 -10.01 -9.87 14.02
C LEU A 302 -10.48 -11.34 14.08
N ALA A 303 -11.25 -11.80 13.10
CA ALA A 303 -11.77 -13.16 13.06
C ALA A 303 -10.70 -14.22 12.68
N ALA A 304 -9.63 -13.82 11.99
CA ALA A 304 -8.61 -14.74 11.48
C ALA A 304 -7.66 -15.29 12.55
N ASN A 305 -7.51 -14.60 13.69
CA ASN A 305 -6.52 -14.93 14.72
C ASN A 305 -7.17 -15.26 16.07
N PHE A 306 -6.43 -15.97 16.92
CA PHE A 306 -6.80 -16.17 18.32
C PHE A 306 -6.12 -15.08 19.15
N TRP A 307 -6.94 -14.18 19.68
CA TRP A 307 -6.47 -13.08 20.51
C TRP A 307 -6.74 -13.39 21.96
N ASP A 308 -5.76 -13.14 22.82
CA ASP A 308 -5.97 -13.19 24.26
C ASP A 308 -6.79 -11.97 24.76
N ASN A 309 -7.02 -11.86 26.07
CA ASN A 309 -7.83 -10.75 26.60
C ASN A 309 -7.12 -9.39 26.46
N GLU A 310 -5.81 -9.36 26.66
CA GLU A 310 -5.02 -8.12 26.65
C GLU A 310 -4.89 -7.59 25.22
N GLU A 311 -4.57 -8.46 24.27
CA GLU A 311 -4.52 -8.15 22.84
C GLU A 311 -5.87 -7.61 22.33
N ARG A 312 -7.00 -8.20 22.77
CA ARG A 312 -8.33 -7.72 22.35
C ARG A 312 -8.64 -6.34 22.86
N VAL A 313 -8.27 -6.03 24.11
CA VAL A 313 -8.39 -4.67 24.67
C VAL A 313 -7.56 -3.69 23.87
N LEU A 314 -6.28 -4.03 23.60
CA LEU A 314 -5.38 -3.17 22.82
C LEU A 314 -5.91 -2.91 21.40
N LEU A 315 -6.36 -3.95 20.70
CA LEU A 315 -6.89 -3.81 19.33
C LEU A 315 -8.19 -3.01 19.29
N TYR A 316 -9.05 -3.19 20.30
CA TYR A 316 -10.30 -2.45 20.42
C TYR A 316 -10.05 -0.96 20.71
N ASP A 317 -9.18 -0.66 21.67
CA ASP A 317 -8.83 0.72 22.02
C ASP A 317 -8.14 1.43 20.85
N MET A 318 -7.23 0.74 20.15
CA MET A 318 -6.63 1.23 18.92
C MET A 318 -7.69 1.56 17.87
N GLY A 319 -8.65 0.66 17.64
CA GLY A 319 -9.74 0.91 16.69
C GLY A 319 -10.56 2.15 17.05
N LYS A 320 -10.87 2.36 18.34
CA LYS A 320 -11.54 3.57 18.82
C LYS A 320 -10.70 4.83 18.62
N GLN A 321 -9.39 4.78 18.89
CA GLN A 321 -8.49 5.92 18.72
C GLN A 321 -8.42 6.40 17.27
N TYR A 322 -8.43 5.47 16.30
CA TYR A 322 -8.46 5.79 14.88
C TYR A 322 -9.86 6.09 14.32
N GLY A 323 -10.90 6.09 15.17
CA GLY A 323 -12.27 6.40 14.75
C GLY A 323 -12.94 5.32 13.88
N LEU A 324 -12.54 4.06 14.05
CA LEU A 324 -13.21 2.93 13.39
C LEU A 324 -14.59 2.69 14.01
N ASP A 325 -15.56 2.26 13.19
CA ASP A 325 -16.87 1.82 13.68
C ASP A 325 -16.76 0.43 14.34
N MET A 326 -16.23 0.44 15.56
CA MET A 326 -15.96 -0.79 16.32
C MET A 326 -17.23 -1.59 16.61
N VAL A 327 -18.39 -0.93 16.78
CA VAL A 327 -19.65 -1.64 17.01
C VAL A 327 -20.01 -2.50 15.80
N SER A 328 -19.99 -1.92 14.60
CA SER A 328 -20.26 -2.67 13.37
C SER A 328 -19.18 -3.72 13.06
N ILE A 329 -17.90 -3.39 13.30
CA ILE A 329 -16.77 -4.31 13.11
C ILE A 329 -16.89 -5.54 14.00
N LEU A 330 -17.11 -5.37 15.30
CA LEU A 330 -17.19 -6.48 16.26
C LEU A 330 -18.43 -7.35 16.00
N ARG A 331 -19.58 -6.73 15.66
CA ARG A 331 -20.79 -7.46 15.25
C ARG A 331 -20.53 -8.30 14.00
N GLN A 332 -19.85 -7.75 12.99
CA GLN A 332 -19.50 -8.47 11.77
C GLN A 332 -18.46 -9.59 12.03
N THR A 333 -17.50 -9.35 12.93
CA THR A 333 -16.48 -10.34 13.36
C THR A 333 -17.15 -11.57 13.98
N TRP A 334 -18.13 -11.33 14.87
CA TRP A 334 -18.93 -12.40 15.46
C TRP A 334 -19.73 -13.15 14.40
N LYS A 335 -20.48 -12.44 13.56
CA LYS A 335 -21.32 -13.04 12.52
C LYS A 335 -20.52 -13.96 11.60
N ARG A 336 -19.34 -13.52 11.16
CA ARG A 336 -18.43 -14.34 10.35
C ARG A 336 -17.96 -15.58 11.07
N THR A 337 -17.57 -15.46 12.34
CA THR A 337 -17.15 -16.63 13.12
C THR A 337 -18.28 -17.64 13.28
N LEU A 338 -19.50 -17.16 13.49
CA LEU A 338 -20.68 -18.02 13.63
C LEU A 338 -21.04 -18.71 12.30
N ASP A 339 -20.99 -17.97 11.19
CA ASP A 339 -21.20 -18.50 9.85
C ASP A 339 -20.14 -19.58 9.53
N ASP A 340 -18.86 -19.33 9.82
CA ASP A 340 -17.76 -20.31 9.68
C ASP A 340 -18.02 -21.57 10.52
N PHE A 341 -18.56 -21.41 11.73
CA PHE A 341 -18.81 -22.51 12.66
C PHE A 341 -19.96 -23.43 12.24
N TYR A 342 -21.03 -22.87 11.69
CA TYR A 342 -22.16 -23.66 11.21
C TYR A 342 -21.92 -24.25 9.81
N ASN A 343 -21.19 -23.55 8.93
CA ASN A 343 -20.95 -23.95 7.55
C ASN A 343 -19.75 -24.90 7.40
N GLN A 344 -19.63 -25.94 8.23
CA GLN A 344 -18.48 -26.87 8.41
C GLN A 344 -17.95 -27.62 7.15
N GLY A 345 -18.25 -27.16 5.92
CA GLY A 345 -17.66 -27.59 4.66
C GLY A 345 -16.46 -26.76 4.15
N SER A 346 -16.14 -25.60 4.76
CA SER A 346 -14.84 -24.95 4.51
C SER A 346 -13.86 -25.39 5.59
N THR A 347 -12.77 -26.02 5.18
CA THR A 347 -11.62 -26.36 6.00
C THR A 347 -11.20 -25.15 6.83
N ILE A 348 -11.64 -25.07 8.09
CA ILE A 348 -11.03 -24.17 9.05
C ILE A 348 -9.65 -24.76 9.29
N HIS A 349 -8.69 -24.39 8.45
CA HIS A 349 -7.31 -24.77 8.62
C HIS A 349 -6.93 -24.33 10.03
N LYS A 350 -6.48 -25.26 10.87
CA LYS A 350 -5.59 -24.90 11.97
C LYS A 350 -4.55 -23.97 11.34
N PRO A 351 -4.35 -22.74 11.85
CA PRO A 351 -3.30 -21.88 11.32
C PRO A 351 -2.00 -22.71 11.29
N PRO A 352 -1.17 -22.57 10.24
CA PRO A 352 0.08 -23.30 10.15
C PRO A 352 0.84 -23.17 11.48
N ARG A 353 1.15 -24.32 12.11
CA ARG A 353 1.92 -24.39 13.36
C ARG A 353 3.09 -23.44 13.28
N GLY A 354 3.18 -22.48 14.21
CA GLY A 354 4.37 -21.66 14.29
C GLY A 354 4.36 -20.40 15.17
N ILE A 355 3.22 -19.86 15.63
CA ILE A 355 3.25 -18.52 16.29
C ILE A 355 2.44 -18.39 17.59
N TRP A 356 1.76 -19.43 18.07
CA TRP A 356 1.06 -19.29 19.35
C TRP A 356 1.57 -20.36 20.30
N PHE A 357 2.15 -19.88 21.41
CA PHE A 357 2.71 -20.54 22.58
C PHE A 357 2.66 -22.06 22.57
N HIS A 358 3.83 -22.66 22.79
CA HIS A 358 4.01 -24.03 23.26
C HIS A 358 2.69 -24.83 23.27
N ASP A 359 2.51 -25.69 22.26
CA ASP A 359 1.96 -26.99 22.59
C ASP A 359 2.91 -27.48 23.71
N ASP A 360 2.60 -27.17 24.98
CA ASP A 360 3.07 -27.91 26.14
C ASP A 360 2.42 -29.29 25.97
N ASP A 361 2.91 -30.02 24.97
CA ASP A 361 2.78 -31.45 24.81
C ASP A 361 3.71 -32.16 25.83
N ASP A 362 4.21 -31.44 26.85
CA ASP A 362 5.17 -31.91 27.87
C ASP A 362 4.75 -31.56 29.32
N ASP A 363 3.46 -31.42 29.64
CA ASP A 363 3.00 -31.52 31.04
C ASP A 363 2.12 -32.77 31.22
N ASP A 364 2.81 -33.91 31.37
CA ASP A 364 2.36 -35.09 32.12
C ASP A 364 2.22 -34.74 33.63
N ASP A 365 1.50 -33.67 33.95
CA ASP A 365 1.14 -33.34 35.33
C ASP A 365 -0.38 -33.41 35.49
N ASP A 366 -0.78 -34.44 36.22
CA ASP A 366 -2.11 -34.81 36.70
C ASP A 366 -2.79 -33.70 37.53
N ASP A 367 -3.05 -32.52 36.96
CA ASP A 367 -3.97 -31.55 37.56
C ASP A 367 -5.29 -31.50 36.78
N HIS A 368 -6.20 -32.38 37.20
CA HIS A 368 -7.59 -32.48 36.75
C HIS A 368 -8.42 -31.23 37.13
N SER A 369 -8.02 -30.03 36.69
CA SER A 369 -8.93 -28.90 36.67
C SER A 369 -9.89 -29.10 35.48
N SER A 370 -11.10 -29.57 35.79
CA SER A 370 -12.19 -29.86 34.84
C SER A 370 -12.74 -28.63 34.07
N HIS A 371 -11.98 -27.53 33.99
CA HIS A 371 -12.42 -26.19 33.58
C HIS A 371 -11.58 -25.52 32.48
N SER A 372 -10.52 -26.18 31.99
CA SER A 372 -9.68 -25.64 30.91
C SER A 372 -10.36 -25.74 29.53
N ILE A 373 -10.29 -24.64 28.76
CA ILE A 373 -10.79 -24.52 27.37
C ILE A 373 -10.00 -25.43 26.41
N GLN A 374 -8.80 -25.88 26.80
CA GLN A 374 -7.88 -26.64 25.96
C GLN A 374 -8.47 -27.97 25.43
N TYR A 375 -9.41 -28.58 26.16
CA TYR A 375 -10.02 -29.86 25.78
C TYR A 375 -11.24 -29.75 24.85
N LEU A 376 -11.62 -28.54 24.41
CA LEU A 376 -12.76 -28.34 23.52
C LEU A 376 -12.36 -28.49 22.04
N PRO A 377 -13.27 -28.97 21.17
CA PRO A 377 -13.03 -28.99 19.72
C PRO A 377 -12.64 -27.61 19.20
N TYR A 378 -11.71 -27.56 18.26
CA TYR A 378 -11.14 -26.29 17.77
C TYR A 378 -12.18 -25.26 17.32
N GLY A 379 -13.23 -25.69 16.59
CA GLY A 379 -14.32 -24.79 16.18
C GLY A 379 -15.11 -24.20 17.35
N VAL A 380 -15.31 -25.00 18.40
CA VAL A 380 -15.98 -24.57 19.65
C VAL A 380 -15.10 -23.59 20.41
N LYS A 381 -13.79 -23.90 20.55
CA LYS A 381 -12.81 -23.00 21.16
C LYS A 381 -12.77 -21.64 20.45
N ARG A 382 -12.71 -21.64 19.11
CA ARG A 382 -12.76 -20.43 18.30
C ARG A 382 -14.02 -19.62 18.56
N CYS A 383 -15.19 -20.24 18.54
CA CYS A 383 -16.45 -19.53 18.83
C CYS A 383 -16.47 -18.91 20.23
N LEU A 384 -16.06 -19.65 21.26
CA LEU A 384 -16.04 -19.13 22.63
C LEU A 384 -15.07 -17.95 22.79
N MET A 385 -13.90 -18.00 22.15
CA MET A 385 -12.93 -16.90 22.20
C MET A 385 -13.43 -15.67 21.42
N GLN A 386 -14.01 -15.88 20.24
CA GLN A 386 -14.50 -14.79 19.40
C GLN A 386 -15.81 -14.18 19.95
N PHE A 387 -16.61 -14.93 20.71
CA PHE A 387 -17.78 -14.40 21.43
C PHE A 387 -17.42 -13.22 22.32
N ALA A 388 -16.23 -13.28 22.94
CA ALA A 388 -15.80 -12.26 23.86
C ALA A 388 -15.51 -10.89 23.19
N TRP A 389 -15.50 -10.81 21.84
CA TRP A 389 -15.56 -9.52 21.13
C TRP A 389 -16.87 -8.77 21.35
N LEU A 390 -18.01 -9.46 21.46
CA LEU A 390 -19.31 -8.83 21.74
C LEU A 390 -19.38 -8.25 23.16
N LEU A 391 -18.51 -8.70 24.06
CA LEU A 391 -18.44 -8.22 25.44
C LEU A 391 -17.54 -6.98 25.60
N MET A 392 -16.88 -6.53 24.53
CA MET A 392 -15.96 -5.38 24.56
C MET A 392 -16.67 -4.02 24.55
N ASP A 393 -17.89 -3.95 24.03
CA ASP A 393 -18.65 -2.70 23.88
C ASP A 393 -20.07 -2.88 24.43
N ASP A 394 -20.52 -1.92 25.24
CA ASP A 394 -21.82 -1.93 25.92
C ASP A 394 -23.00 -1.85 24.95
N HIS A 395 -22.80 -1.29 23.75
CA HIS A 395 -23.80 -1.27 22.69
C HIS A 395 -24.06 -2.67 22.09
N LEU A 396 -23.17 -3.63 22.35
CA LEU A 396 -23.25 -5.01 21.84
C LEU A 396 -23.74 -6.00 22.89
N TYR A 397 -24.01 -5.58 24.13
CA TYR A 397 -24.45 -6.50 25.18
C TYR A 397 -25.77 -7.20 24.87
N TYR A 398 -26.72 -6.49 24.25
CA TYR A 398 -27.96 -7.11 23.77
C TYR A 398 -27.68 -8.18 22.70
N ASP A 399 -26.78 -7.90 21.75
CA ASP A 399 -26.33 -8.84 20.73
C ASP A 399 -25.61 -10.05 21.36
N ALA A 400 -24.83 -9.83 22.42
CA ALA A 400 -24.14 -10.88 23.16
C ALA A 400 -25.11 -11.85 23.82
N ILE A 401 -26.20 -11.36 24.44
CA ILE A 401 -27.23 -12.24 25.04
C ILE A 401 -27.95 -13.06 23.97
N ILE A 402 -28.29 -12.45 22.83
CA ILE A 402 -28.90 -13.19 21.70
C ILE A 402 -27.94 -14.28 21.20
N ALA A 403 -26.68 -13.93 20.98
CA ALA A 403 -25.64 -14.87 20.55
C ALA A 403 -25.44 -16.01 21.56
N ALA A 404 -25.46 -15.69 22.86
CA ALA A 404 -25.32 -16.68 23.93
C ALA A 404 -26.49 -17.66 23.97
N ASN A 405 -27.73 -17.18 23.77
CA ASN A 405 -28.91 -18.04 23.67
C ASN A 405 -28.81 -18.98 22.47
N GLN A 406 -28.44 -18.46 21.30
CA GLN A 406 -28.32 -19.26 20.08
C GLN A 406 -27.24 -20.34 20.21
N LEU A 407 -26.03 -19.95 20.60
CA LEU A 407 -24.90 -20.86 20.73
C LEU A 407 -25.06 -21.82 21.91
N GLY A 408 -25.58 -21.34 23.05
CA GLY A 408 -25.82 -22.15 24.23
C GLY A 408 -26.86 -23.24 24.00
N ASN A 409 -27.97 -22.92 23.32
CA ASN A 409 -28.94 -23.93 22.91
C ASN A 409 -28.33 -24.95 21.94
N HIS A 410 -27.54 -24.49 20.96
CA HIS A 410 -26.83 -25.39 20.05
C HIS A 410 -25.88 -26.34 20.80
N PHE A 411 -25.13 -25.85 21.78
CA PHE A 411 -24.26 -26.69 22.60
C PHE A 411 -25.05 -27.68 23.46
N LEU A 412 -26.20 -27.30 24.02
CA LEU A 412 -27.07 -28.22 24.74
C LEU A 412 -27.63 -29.32 23.82
N ASP A 413 -28.13 -28.94 22.64
CA ASP A 413 -28.71 -29.88 21.67
C ASP A 413 -27.66 -30.88 21.15
N THR A 414 -26.41 -30.44 21.02
CA THR A 414 -25.26 -31.27 20.64
C THR A 414 -24.57 -31.96 21.82
N LYS A 415 -25.14 -31.86 23.04
CA LYS A 415 -24.62 -32.46 24.29
C LYS A 415 -23.21 -31.98 24.69
N GLN A 416 -22.82 -30.78 24.26
CA GLN A 416 -21.57 -30.11 24.60
C GLN A 416 -21.72 -29.26 25.87
N TYR A 417 -22.14 -29.87 26.99
CA TYR A 417 -22.47 -29.16 28.24
C TYR A 417 -21.31 -28.31 28.78
N ARG A 418 -20.06 -28.77 28.62
CA ARG A 418 -18.87 -28.02 29.04
C ARG A 418 -18.72 -26.70 28.28
N ALA A 419 -18.98 -26.71 26.97
CA ALA A 419 -18.92 -25.51 26.14
C ALA A 419 -20.03 -24.53 26.51
N ALA A 420 -21.24 -25.04 26.75
CA ALA A 420 -22.37 -24.24 27.21
C ALA A 420 -22.11 -23.60 28.59
N ASN A 421 -21.57 -24.35 29.55
CA ASN A 421 -21.19 -23.82 30.86
C ASN A 421 -20.08 -22.75 30.75
N LYS A 422 -19.11 -22.94 29.85
CA LYS A 422 -18.05 -21.95 29.64
C LYS A 422 -18.57 -20.67 28.98
N LEU A 423 -19.52 -20.79 28.07
CA LEU A 423 -20.18 -19.64 27.43
C LEU A 423 -20.99 -18.82 28.44
N ILE A 424 -21.75 -19.47 29.32
CA ILE A 424 -22.55 -18.74 30.32
C ILE A 424 -21.64 -18.08 31.36
N SER A 425 -20.62 -18.80 31.83
CA SER A 425 -19.68 -18.25 32.82
C SER A 425 -18.79 -17.13 32.28
N SER A 426 -18.67 -16.96 30.96
CA SER A 426 -17.93 -15.85 30.36
C SER A 426 -18.73 -14.54 30.31
N ILE A 427 -20.04 -14.56 30.56
CA ILE A 427 -20.90 -13.37 30.57
C ILE A 427 -20.94 -12.80 31.99
N PRO A 428 -20.36 -11.61 32.24
CA PRO A 428 -20.44 -10.96 33.54
C PRO A 428 -21.88 -10.63 33.90
N GLY A 429 -22.25 -10.74 35.19
CA GLY A 429 -23.59 -10.33 35.66
C GLY A 429 -23.92 -8.88 35.31
N SER A 430 -22.92 -8.00 35.32
CA SER A 430 -23.07 -6.59 34.92
C SER A 430 -23.54 -6.40 33.48
N VAL A 431 -23.25 -7.35 32.57
CA VAL A 431 -23.75 -7.31 31.19
C VAL A 431 -25.25 -7.54 31.17
N VAL A 432 -25.74 -8.52 31.93
CA VAL A 432 -27.17 -8.81 32.07
C VAL A 432 -27.90 -7.61 32.68
N ASP A 433 -27.34 -7.05 33.75
CA ASP A 433 -27.91 -5.86 34.42
C ASP A 433 -28.01 -4.67 33.47
N MET A 434 -26.95 -4.40 32.69
CA MET A 434 -26.93 -3.30 31.72
C MET A 434 -27.97 -3.50 30.61
N VAL A 435 -28.16 -4.73 30.11
CA VAL A 435 -29.20 -5.00 29.09
C VAL A 435 -30.60 -4.78 29.66
N ILE A 436 -30.84 -5.17 30.92
CA ILE A 436 -32.12 -4.91 31.59
C ILE A 436 -32.37 -3.40 31.72
N LEU A 437 -31.34 -2.65 32.12
CA LEU A 437 -31.41 -1.19 32.25
C LEU A 437 -31.67 -0.49 30.90
N GLN A 438 -30.96 -0.90 29.84
CA GLN A 438 -31.12 -0.34 28.50
C GLN A 438 -32.50 -0.62 27.88
N ALA A 439 -33.20 -1.66 28.34
CA ALA A 439 -34.49 -2.03 27.77
C ALA A 439 -35.66 -1.19 28.27
N ASP A 440 -35.47 -0.21 29.17
CA ASP A 440 -36.51 0.67 29.74
C ASP A 440 -37.76 -0.10 30.23
N CYS A 441 -37.57 -1.34 30.69
CA CYS A 441 -38.67 -2.26 30.96
C CYS A 441 -39.27 -2.00 32.36
N ILE A 442 -40.40 -1.30 32.41
CA ILE A 442 -41.14 -1.02 33.65
C ILE A 442 -41.99 -2.23 34.11
N VAL A 443 -42.23 -3.24 33.25
CA VAL A 443 -43.17 -4.34 33.57
C VAL A 443 -42.68 -5.75 33.22
N ASP A 444 -41.95 -5.97 32.12
CA ASP A 444 -41.55 -7.33 31.68
C ASP A 444 -40.08 -7.42 31.24
N LEU A 445 -39.41 -8.53 31.58
CA LEU A 445 -38.04 -8.80 31.12
C LEU A 445 -37.98 -8.95 29.58
N PRO A 446 -36.94 -8.38 28.91
CA PRO A 446 -36.72 -8.58 27.49
C PRO A 446 -36.69 -10.07 27.13
N LYS A 447 -37.26 -10.41 25.96
CA LYS A 447 -37.33 -11.81 25.50
C LYS A 447 -35.96 -12.52 25.52
N PRO A 448 -34.85 -11.93 25.04
CA PRO A 448 -33.54 -12.58 25.09
C PRO A 448 -33.06 -12.85 26.53
N ILE A 449 -33.40 -11.99 27.50
CA ILE A 449 -33.01 -12.20 28.89
C ILE A 449 -33.79 -13.38 29.51
N ARG A 450 -35.10 -13.48 29.25
CA ARG A 450 -35.90 -14.63 29.71
C ARG A 450 -35.41 -15.96 29.12
N GLU A 451 -35.05 -15.94 27.83
CA GLU A 451 -34.44 -17.10 27.17
C GLU A 451 -33.09 -17.46 27.79
N PHE A 452 -32.29 -16.46 28.15
CA PHE A 452 -30.99 -16.66 28.81
C PHE A 452 -31.12 -17.23 30.22
N GLU A 453 -32.09 -16.75 31.00
CA GLU A 453 -32.42 -17.35 32.31
C GLU A 453 -32.87 -18.82 32.16
N THR A 454 -33.70 -19.11 31.16
CA THR A 454 -34.15 -20.48 30.86
C THR A 454 -33.01 -21.38 30.40
N LEU A 455 -32.06 -20.83 29.64
CA LEU A 455 -30.84 -21.55 29.27
C LEU A 455 -30.00 -21.86 30.51
N CYS A 456 -29.83 -20.89 31.42
CA CYS A 456 -29.09 -21.07 32.67
C CYS A 456 -29.73 -22.14 33.58
N THR A 457 -31.07 -22.20 33.67
CA THR A 457 -31.76 -23.22 34.48
C THR A 457 -31.58 -24.61 33.91
N ARG A 458 -31.76 -24.78 32.59
CA ARG A 458 -31.51 -26.07 31.90
C ARG A 458 -30.08 -26.56 32.08
N LEU A 459 -29.10 -25.67 32.12
CA LEU A 459 -27.69 -26.04 32.36
C LEU A 459 -27.40 -26.46 33.79
N ARG A 460 -28.20 -26.05 34.78
CA ARG A 460 -28.06 -26.53 36.17
C ARG A 460 -28.65 -27.93 36.38
N GLU A 461 -29.50 -28.40 35.48
CA GLU A 461 -30.11 -29.74 35.53
C GLU A 461 -29.19 -30.84 34.95
N HIS A 462 -28.08 -30.45 34.32
CA HIS A 462 -27.08 -31.30 33.69
C HIS A 462 -25.72 -31.14 34.37
#